data_AF-A0A1C6AEJ5-F1
#
_entry.id   AF-A0A1C6AEJ5-F1
#
_cell.length_a   1.000
_cell.length_b   1.000
_cell.length_c   1.000
_cell.angle_alpha   90.00
_cell.angle_beta   90.00
_cell.angle_gamma   90.00
#
_symmetry.space_group_name_H-M   'P 1'
#
loop_
_entity.id
_entity.type
_entity.pdbx_description
1 polymer ?
#
loop_
_entity_poly.entity_id
_entity_poly.type
_entity_poly.pdbx_seq_one_letter_code
_entity_poly.pdbx_strand_id
1 'polypeptide(L)'
;MKFENTEVYGFKRALKGMRNPLESWHKNDTVEENGKVVIGENDLGLAQRLIKAGSEHRKFMRQIFVSVDITAPMYFMAELDTYKIGITRNSSSFMHKGVSKTFEIEDFEYGDERVKEILTTRKKNNPYKGTETILYPYETNEYKLYKCQNGREYEVYKNGRLYSLPFTYVDTLGRSRTFPKREVSPSVTKNGYWEVNIGGRNGEKWLLHRLIANVWLDNPNNCETIDHIDCNKNNNCVENLQWVTREENIKREFDNCLMRNNSMYANYLNWKKSSKIDLLKKKQIRDLGKTNMLQSDIANLMDVSQSQVSVILRDVDNTSENRQLFEECLTWETLLASLNDLREKYLDTKDYFYFKEIRRLLPSSYLYKSTITMNYENIRNMYFQRKNHKLTEWSKSFIDWARTLPYAQELIFPDETENI
;
A
#
# COMPACT_ATOMS: atom_id res chain seq x y z
N MET A 1 -12.08 -4.81 -8.19
CA MET A 1 -13.27 -3.98 -8.51
C MET A 1 -14.04 -3.67 -7.22
N LYS A 2 -14.75 -2.54 -7.13
CA LYS A 2 -15.55 -2.18 -5.95
C LYS A 2 -16.94 -1.66 -6.36
N PHE A 3 -17.95 -2.00 -5.58
CA PHE A 3 -19.32 -1.50 -5.69
C PHE A 3 -19.68 -0.78 -4.40
N GLU A 4 -20.16 0.45 -4.51
CA GLU A 4 -20.49 1.33 -3.39
C GLU A 4 -21.87 1.97 -3.64
N ASN A 5 -22.54 2.45 -2.58
CA ASN A 5 -23.78 3.22 -2.69
C ASN A 5 -24.84 2.58 -3.61
N THR A 6 -25.09 1.28 -3.45
CA THR A 6 -26.09 0.58 -4.27
C THR A 6 -27.49 0.87 -3.75
N GLU A 7 -28.34 1.38 -4.63
CA GLU A 7 -29.72 1.74 -4.32
C GLU A 7 -30.67 1.16 -5.37
N VAL A 8 -31.80 0.62 -4.92
CA VAL A 8 -32.78 -0.03 -5.79
C VAL A 8 -34.13 0.65 -5.68
N TYR A 9 -34.74 0.91 -6.83
CA TYR A 9 -35.94 1.71 -6.97
C TYR A 9 -36.99 1.04 -7.85
N GLY A 10 -38.26 1.37 -7.64
CA GLY A 10 -39.34 1.05 -8.57
C GLY A 10 -40.05 -0.28 -8.34
N PHE A 11 -39.66 -1.11 -7.34
CA PHE A 11 -40.30 -2.40 -7.03
C PHE A 11 -41.82 -2.34 -6.96
N LYS A 12 -42.37 -1.47 -6.11
CA LYS A 12 -43.82 -1.34 -5.89
C LYS A 12 -44.59 -1.04 -7.18
N ARG A 13 -44.08 -0.12 -7.99
CA ARG A 13 -44.72 0.26 -9.27
C ARG A 13 -44.57 -0.85 -10.32
N ALA A 14 -43.40 -1.48 -10.39
CA ALA A 14 -43.13 -2.57 -11.32
C ALA A 14 -44.03 -3.79 -11.03
N LEU A 15 -44.16 -4.19 -9.77
CA LEU A 15 -44.98 -5.32 -9.33
C LEU A 15 -46.48 -5.04 -9.45
N LYS A 16 -46.93 -3.81 -9.21
CA LYS A 16 -48.30 -3.43 -9.56
C LYS A 16 -48.53 -3.50 -11.08
N GLY A 17 -47.55 -3.06 -11.87
CA GLY A 17 -47.62 -3.03 -13.33
C GLY A 17 -47.73 -4.39 -14.00
N MET A 18 -47.09 -5.44 -13.46
CA MET A 18 -47.21 -6.81 -14.03
C MET A 18 -48.64 -7.36 -13.98
N ARG A 19 -49.53 -6.78 -13.15
CA ARG A 19 -50.93 -7.21 -13.04
C ARG A 19 -51.88 -6.54 -14.03
N ASN A 20 -51.43 -5.49 -14.73
CA ASN A 20 -52.24 -4.73 -15.68
C ASN A 20 -52.86 -5.60 -16.79
N PRO A 21 -52.13 -6.54 -17.44
CA PRO A 21 -52.70 -7.32 -18.56
C PRO A 21 -53.88 -8.21 -18.18
N LEU A 22 -54.01 -8.57 -16.90
CA LEU A 22 -55.08 -9.43 -16.37
C LEU A 22 -56.02 -8.69 -15.40
N GLU A 23 -55.91 -7.35 -15.31
CA GLU A 23 -56.68 -6.48 -14.42
C GLU A 23 -56.77 -6.99 -12.97
N SER A 24 -55.71 -7.66 -12.50
CA SER A 24 -55.73 -8.45 -11.27
C SER A 24 -55.23 -7.68 -10.04
N TRP A 25 -55.38 -6.35 -10.02
CA TRP A 25 -54.79 -5.47 -9.01
C TRP A 25 -55.21 -5.79 -7.57
N HIS A 26 -56.41 -6.34 -7.39
CA HIS A 26 -56.95 -6.76 -6.09
C HIS A 26 -56.15 -7.90 -5.43
N LYS A 27 -55.27 -8.59 -6.18
CA LYS A 27 -54.39 -9.65 -5.68
C LYS A 27 -52.97 -9.16 -5.35
N ASN A 28 -52.72 -7.85 -5.43
CA ASN A 28 -51.43 -7.26 -5.06
C ASN A 28 -51.25 -7.31 -3.55
N ASP A 29 -50.14 -7.90 -3.10
CA ASP A 29 -49.80 -8.11 -1.70
C ASP A 29 -48.40 -7.55 -1.34
N THR A 30 -47.75 -6.87 -2.28
CA THR A 30 -46.51 -6.12 -2.03
C THR A 30 -46.79 -4.86 -1.21
N VAL A 31 -46.11 -4.73 -0.06
CA VAL A 31 -46.20 -3.57 0.84
C VAL A 31 -44.86 -2.84 0.96
N GLU A 32 -44.89 -1.64 1.52
CA GLU A 32 -43.71 -0.83 1.77
C GLU A 32 -43.68 -0.48 3.26
N GLU A 33 -42.77 -1.13 4.00
CA GLU A 33 -42.63 -1.00 5.44
C GLU A 33 -41.26 -0.41 5.77
N ASN A 34 -41.22 0.69 6.52
CA ASN A 34 -39.99 1.37 6.92
C ASN A 34 -39.04 1.72 5.75
N GLY A 35 -39.61 2.07 4.58
CA GLY A 35 -38.85 2.40 3.38
C GLY A 35 -38.23 1.19 2.66
N LYS A 36 -38.55 -0.04 3.09
CA LYS A 36 -38.20 -1.28 2.39
C LYS A 36 -39.44 -1.89 1.77
N VAL A 37 -39.31 -2.37 0.54
CA VAL A 37 -40.40 -3.08 -0.14
C VAL A 37 -40.38 -4.54 0.29
N VAL A 38 -41.51 -5.02 0.81
CA VAL A 38 -41.73 -6.43 1.14
C VAL A 38 -42.66 -7.02 0.10
N ILE A 39 -42.15 -7.93 -0.74
CA ILE A 39 -42.91 -8.61 -1.78
C ILE A 39 -43.72 -9.75 -1.16
N GLY A 40 -45.04 -9.72 -1.32
CA GLY A 40 -45.93 -10.80 -0.86
C GLY A 40 -45.88 -12.03 -1.76
N GLU A 41 -46.36 -13.17 -1.27
CA GLU A 41 -46.28 -14.47 -1.95
C GLU A 41 -47.00 -14.50 -3.30
N ASN A 42 -48.14 -13.80 -3.43
CA ASN A 42 -48.90 -13.78 -4.67
C ASN A 42 -48.16 -13.01 -5.77
N ASP A 43 -47.58 -11.86 -5.42
CA ASP A 43 -46.77 -11.07 -6.33
C ASP A 43 -45.46 -11.79 -6.70
N LEU A 44 -44.77 -12.40 -5.72
CA LEU A 44 -43.55 -13.15 -5.95
C LEU A 44 -43.79 -14.36 -6.87
N GLY A 45 -44.85 -15.14 -6.62
CA GLY A 45 -45.21 -16.29 -7.44
C GLY A 45 -45.66 -15.91 -8.87
N LEU A 46 -46.28 -14.74 -9.06
CA LEU A 46 -46.56 -14.22 -10.40
C LEU A 46 -45.26 -13.79 -11.10
N ALA A 47 -44.40 -13.05 -10.41
CA ALA A 47 -43.13 -12.57 -10.94
C ALA A 47 -42.24 -13.74 -11.41
N GLN A 48 -42.09 -14.79 -10.60
CA GLN A 48 -41.31 -15.99 -10.96
C GLN A 48 -41.86 -16.70 -12.19
N ARG A 49 -43.19 -16.84 -12.33
CA ARG A 49 -43.82 -17.43 -13.52
C ARG A 49 -43.55 -16.60 -14.77
N LEU A 50 -43.67 -15.27 -14.69
CA LEU A 50 -43.38 -14.37 -15.80
C LEU A 50 -41.90 -14.41 -16.20
N ILE A 51 -40.99 -14.53 -15.24
CA ILE A 51 -39.55 -14.68 -15.49
C ILE A 51 -39.25 -15.96 -16.25
N LYS A 52 -39.86 -17.08 -15.85
CA LYS A 52 -39.72 -18.39 -16.52
C LYS A 52 -40.35 -18.40 -17.93
N ALA A 53 -41.41 -17.62 -18.15
CA ALA A 53 -42.09 -17.54 -19.44
C ALA A 53 -41.26 -16.83 -20.54
N GLY A 54 -40.27 -16.02 -20.18
CA GLY A 54 -39.31 -15.42 -21.13
C GLY A 54 -39.24 -13.89 -21.10
N SER A 55 -38.39 -13.32 -21.96
CA SER A 55 -38.09 -11.88 -22.01
C SER A 55 -39.33 -11.01 -22.28
N GLU A 56 -40.25 -11.48 -23.11
CA GLU A 56 -41.47 -10.73 -23.44
C GLU A 56 -42.48 -10.65 -22.29
N HIS A 57 -42.40 -11.58 -21.34
CA HIS A 57 -43.30 -11.67 -20.20
C HIS A 57 -42.74 -11.00 -18.94
N ARG A 58 -41.42 -10.88 -18.81
CA ARG A 58 -40.74 -10.27 -17.65
C ARG A 58 -40.41 -8.79 -17.79
N LYS A 59 -41.13 -8.06 -18.66
CA LYS A 59 -40.94 -6.62 -18.93
C LYS A 59 -40.99 -5.74 -17.67
N PHE A 60 -41.66 -6.19 -16.61
CA PHE A 60 -41.70 -5.48 -15.33
C PHE A 60 -40.31 -5.28 -14.72
N MET A 61 -39.35 -6.19 -14.98
CA MET A 61 -37.97 -6.07 -14.51
C MET A 61 -37.24 -4.85 -15.11
N ARG A 62 -37.68 -4.35 -16.27
CA ARG A 62 -37.15 -3.11 -16.89
C ARG A 62 -37.48 -1.86 -16.07
N GLN A 63 -38.49 -1.95 -15.20
CA GLN A 63 -38.99 -0.85 -14.38
C GLN A 63 -38.42 -0.87 -12.95
N ILE A 64 -37.61 -1.88 -12.62
CA ILE A 64 -36.87 -1.95 -11.35
C ILE A 64 -35.46 -1.46 -11.63
N PHE A 65 -35.14 -0.25 -11.17
CA PHE A 65 -33.86 0.42 -11.45
C PHE A 65 -32.88 0.19 -10.30
N VAL A 66 -31.60 0.07 -10.64
CA VAL A 66 -30.48 -0.03 -9.71
C VAL A 66 -29.52 1.09 -10.03
N SER A 67 -29.23 1.95 -9.06
CA SER A 67 -28.14 2.93 -9.13
C SER A 67 -26.99 2.44 -8.29
N VAL A 68 -25.77 2.50 -8.80
CA VAL A 68 -24.58 2.03 -8.09
C VAL A 68 -23.34 2.82 -8.50
N ASP A 69 -22.49 3.10 -7.52
CA ASP A 69 -21.15 3.60 -7.75
C ASP A 69 -20.20 2.43 -7.97
N ILE A 70 -19.62 2.36 -9.17
CA ILE A 70 -18.70 1.29 -9.55
C ILE A 70 -17.29 1.86 -9.73
N THR A 71 -16.32 1.27 -9.04
CA THR A 71 -14.88 1.50 -9.29
C THR A 71 -14.28 0.27 -9.96
N ALA A 72 -13.97 0.38 -11.25
CA ALA A 72 -13.46 -0.74 -12.04
C ALA A 72 -12.46 -0.30 -13.14
N PRO A 73 -11.70 -1.25 -13.70
CA PRO A 73 -10.79 -1.00 -14.82
C PRO A 73 -11.51 -0.47 -16.06
N MET A 74 -10.76 0.22 -16.92
CA MET A 74 -11.27 0.78 -18.18
C MET A 74 -11.80 -0.30 -19.12
N TYR A 75 -11.14 -1.47 -19.18
CA TYR A 75 -11.59 -2.58 -20.03
C TYR A 75 -12.94 -3.13 -19.58
N PHE A 76 -13.17 -3.24 -18.27
CA PHE A 76 -14.45 -3.68 -17.72
C PHE A 76 -15.56 -2.68 -18.09
N MET A 77 -15.28 -1.39 -17.92
CA MET A 77 -16.22 -0.33 -18.24
C MET A 77 -16.57 -0.31 -19.73
N ALA A 78 -15.59 -0.52 -20.62
CA ALA A 78 -15.82 -0.61 -22.06
C ALA A 78 -16.72 -1.81 -22.42
N GLU A 79 -16.54 -2.95 -21.76
CA GLU A 79 -17.42 -4.11 -21.96
C GLU A 79 -18.82 -3.88 -21.38
N LEU A 80 -18.94 -3.19 -20.24
CA LEU A 80 -20.22 -2.83 -19.64
C LEU A 80 -21.02 -1.90 -20.57
N ASP A 81 -20.37 -0.96 -21.25
CA ASP A 81 -21.00 -0.02 -22.18
C ASP A 81 -21.71 -0.74 -23.36
N THR A 82 -21.31 -1.96 -23.70
CA THR A 82 -21.95 -2.76 -24.78
C THR A 82 -23.42 -3.10 -24.49
N TYR A 83 -23.80 -3.15 -23.22
CA TYR A 83 -25.16 -3.46 -22.78
C TYR A 83 -26.13 -2.28 -22.94
N LYS A 84 -25.64 -1.11 -23.39
CA LYS A 84 -26.44 0.12 -23.61
C LYS A 84 -27.32 0.47 -22.41
N ILE A 85 -26.82 0.19 -21.22
CA ILE A 85 -27.52 0.38 -19.96
C ILE A 85 -27.60 1.90 -19.71
N GLY A 86 -28.81 2.40 -19.43
CA GLY A 86 -29.07 3.73 -18.86
C GLY A 86 -28.07 4.79 -19.32
N ILE A 87 -28.36 5.41 -20.47
CA ILE A 87 -27.50 6.23 -21.37
C ILE A 87 -26.65 7.32 -20.68
N THR A 88 -26.81 7.53 -19.38
CA THR A 88 -26.14 8.54 -18.57
C THR A 88 -25.19 7.89 -17.57
N ARG A 89 -23.89 7.89 -17.89
CA ARG A 89 -22.81 7.54 -16.97
C ARG A 89 -22.21 8.82 -16.37
N ASN A 90 -22.30 8.96 -15.06
CA ASN A 90 -21.63 10.05 -14.35
C ASN A 90 -20.29 9.56 -13.84
N SER A 91 -19.25 9.76 -14.65
CA SER A 91 -17.87 9.38 -14.31
C SER A 91 -17.14 10.53 -13.63
N SER A 92 -16.23 10.19 -12.71
CA SER A 92 -15.26 11.17 -12.22
C SER A 92 -14.36 11.59 -13.38
N SER A 93 -14.40 12.85 -13.79
CA SER A 93 -13.55 13.32 -14.87
C SER A 93 -12.09 13.32 -14.40
N PHE A 94 -11.28 12.48 -15.03
CA PHE A 94 -9.83 12.53 -14.80
C PHE A 94 -9.25 13.87 -15.29
N MET A 95 -9.94 14.57 -16.20
CA MET A 95 -9.63 15.95 -16.62
C MET A 95 -9.53 16.95 -15.45
N HIS A 96 -10.33 16.80 -14.39
CA HIS A 96 -10.33 17.75 -13.27
C HIS A 96 -9.44 17.33 -12.10
N LYS A 97 -9.35 16.03 -11.81
CA LYS A 97 -8.67 15.54 -10.58
C LYS A 97 -7.63 14.43 -10.81
N GLY A 98 -7.48 13.92 -12.03
CA GLY A 98 -6.66 12.74 -12.30
C GLY A 98 -5.17 12.87 -11.96
N VAL A 99 -4.66 14.10 -11.99
CA VAL A 99 -3.25 14.43 -11.66
C VAL A 99 -3.09 15.10 -10.30
N SER A 100 -4.17 15.27 -9.53
CA SER A 100 -4.12 15.93 -8.23
C SER A 100 -3.37 15.08 -7.19
N LYS A 101 -3.66 13.78 -7.15
CA LYS A 101 -2.96 12.78 -6.33
C LYS A 101 -1.78 12.17 -7.10
N THR A 102 -0.74 11.73 -6.40
CA THR A 102 0.30 10.86 -6.95
C THR A 102 -0.29 9.52 -7.38
N PHE A 103 0.19 8.98 -8.50
CA PHE A 103 -0.19 7.65 -8.97
C PHE A 103 0.42 6.58 -8.08
N GLU A 104 -0.42 5.67 -7.63
CA GLU A 104 -0.08 4.57 -6.74
C GLU A 104 -0.57 3.24 -7.33
N ILE A 105 -0.03 2.11 -6.87
CA ILE A 105 -0.39 0.79 -7.41
C ILE A 105 -1.88 0.48 -7.18
N GLU A 106 -2.47 1.02 -6.11
CA GLU A 106 -3.89 0.85 -5.77
C GLU A 106 -4.85 1.59 -6.72
N ASP A 107 -4.34 2.50 -7.54
CA ASP A 107 -5.14 3.18 -8.57
C ASP A 107 -5.32 2.28 -9.82
N PHE A 108 -4.71 1.09 -9.83
CA PHE A 108 -4.74 0.12 -10.93
C PHE A 108 -5.25 -1.24 -10.47
N GLU A 109 -5.74 -2.03 -11.42
CA GLU A 109 -5.89 -3.48 -11.26
C GLU A 109 -4.57 -4.20 -11.58
N TYR A 110 -4.23 -5.16 -10.73
CA TYR A 110 -3.03 -5.99 -10.78
C TYR A 110 -3.42 -7.40 -10.36
N GLY A 111 -2.72 -8.40 -10.90
CA GLY A 111 -3.14 -9.80 -10.76
C GLY A 111 -2.85 -10.39 -9.37
N ASP A 112 -1.69 -10.07 -8.79
CA ASP A 112 -1.23 -10.66 -7.53
C ASP A 112 -1.19 -9.61 -6.40
N GLU A 113 -1.95 -9.85 -5.32
CA GLU A 113 -2.00 -8.95 -4.14
C GLU A 113 -0.61 -8.73 -3.51
N ARG A 114 0.33 -9.66 -3.68
CA ARG A 114 1.71 -9.50 -3.22
C ARG A 114 2.42 -8.33 -3.92
N VAL A 115 2.03 -7.97 -5.14
CA VAL A 115 2.57 -6.79 -5.85
C VAL A 115 2.26 -5.52 -5.08
N LYS A 116 1.01 -5.37 -4.65
CA LYS A 116 0.60 -4.24 -3.81
C LYS A 116 1.36 -4.24 -2.50
N GLU A 117 1.48 -5.39 -1.82
CA GLU A 117 2.23 -5.46 -0.57
C GLU A 117 3.67 -4.95 -0.75
N ILE A 118 4.38 -5.45 -1.78
CA ILE A 118 5.76 -5.04 -2.10
C ILE A 118 5.85 -3.54 -2.40
N LEU A 119 5.02 -3.04 -3.33
CA LEU A 119 5.15 -1.66 -3.82
C LEU A 119 4.64 -0.61 -2.82
N THR A 120 3.72 -0.97 -1.92
CA THR A 120 3.22 -0.09 -0.85
C THR A 120 4.14 -0.07 0.37
N THR A 121 4.82 -1.18 0.66
CA THR A 121 5.79 -1.28 1.78
C THR A 121 6.95 -0.30 1.64
N ARG A 122 7.32 0.07 0.40
CA ARG A 122 8.24 1.19 0.11
C ARG A 122 7.90 2.47 0.90
N LYS A 123 6.61 2.76 1.13
CA LYS A 123 6.17 3.94 1.90
C LYS A 123 6.24 3.75 3.41
N LYS A 124 6.05 2.53 3.91
CA LYS A 124 6.10 2.23 5.36
C LYS A 124 7.53 2.10 5.88
N ASN A 125 8.47 1.61 5.06
CA ASN A 125 9.85 1.34 5.47
C ASN A 125 10.80 2.55 5.41
N ASN A 126 10.26 3.76 5.44
CA ASN A 126 11.07 4.85 5.98
C ASN A 126 10.26 5.78 6.90
N PRO A 127 9.94 5.33 8.13
CA PRO A 127 9.40 6.21 9.17
C PRO A 127 10.42 7.28 9.60
N TYR A 128 11.67 7.21 9.11
CA TYR A 128 12.81 7.98 9.63
C TYR A 128 13.53 8.79 8.56
N LYS A 129 12.98 8.95 7.34
CA LYS A 129 13.58 9.83 6.31
C LYS A 129 13.26 11.31 6.50
N GLY A 130 12.63 11.68 7.61
CA GLY A 130 12.03 13.01 7.76
C GLY A 130 12.15 13.68 9.12
N THR A 131 12.70 13.02 10.14
CA THR A 131 12.84 13.62 11.48
C THR A 131 14.12 13.11 12.14
N GLU A 132 15.24 13.76 11.85
CA GLU A 132 16.48 13.65 12.65
C GLU A 132 16.29 14.32 14.02
N THR A 133 15.26 13.92 14.75
CA THR A 133 14.95 14.45 16.08
C THR A 133 14.93 13.31 17.08
N ILE A 134 15.63 13.50 18.20
CA ILE A 134 15.65 12.58 19.32
C ILE A 134 14.22 12.40 19.84
N LEU A 135 13.84 11.15 20.10
CA LEU A 135 12.54 10.82 20.67
C LEU A 135 12.66 10.75 22.19
N TYR A 136 11.84 11.55 22.88
CA TYR A 136 11.68 11.50 24.33
C TYR A 136 10.29 10.93 24.64
N PRO A 137 10.16 9.64 24.99
CA PRO A 137 8.84 8.99 25.10
C PRO A 137 8.00 9.51 26.27
N TYR A 138 8.63 10.12 27.28
CA TYR A 138 7.97 10.70 28.44
C TYR A 138 8.81 11.83 29.05
N GLU A 139 8.16 12.69 29.85
CA GLU A 139 8.83 13.68 30.70
C GLU A 139 9.11 13.07 32.08
N THR A 140 10.27 13.37 32.65
CA THR A 140 10.66 12.89 33.99
C THR A 140 11.49 13.93 34.73
N ASN A 141 11.38 13.94 36.05
CA ASN A 141 12.24 14.72 36.94
C ASN A 141 13.35 13.87 37.58
N GLU A 142 13.40 12.57 37.26
CA GLU A 142 14.43 11.66 37.77
C GLU A 142 15.73 11.82 36.97
N TYR A 143 16.79 12.24 37.65
CA TYR A 143 18.13 12.37 37.09
C TYR A 143 19.18 11.70 38.00
N LYS A 144 20.27 11.25 37.39
CA LYS A 144 21.50 10.85 38.09
C LYS A 144 22.64 11.78 37.68
N LEU A 145 23.59 12.01 38.58
CA LEU A 145 24.75 12.86 38.32
C LEU A 145 25.89 12.06 37.71
N TYR A 146 26.43 12.55 36.60
CA TYR A 146 27.66 12.05 35.98
C TYR A 146 28.77 13.08 36.14
N LYS A 147 29.92 12.65 36.68
CA LYS A 147 31.10 13.51 36.86
C LYS A 147 32.18 13.13 35.84
N CYS A 148 32.59 14.08 35.02
CA CYS A 148 33.70 13.92 34.08
C CYS A 148 35.05 13.95 34.83
N GLN A 149 36.09 13.37 34.23
CA GLN A 149 37.45 13.38 34.76
C GLN A 149 38.00 14.79 35.01
N ASN A 150 37.51 15.79 34.26
CA ASN A 150 37.89 17.19 34.41
C ASN A 150 37.06 17.97 35.45
N GLY A 151 36.29 17.27 36.30
CA GLY A 151 35.53 17.84 37.41
C GLY A 151 34.19 18.48 37.01
N ARG A 152 33.76 18.39 35.75
CA ARG A 152 32.44 18.89 35.31
C ARG A 152 31.34 17.88 35.61
N GLU A 153 30.18 18.39 36.01
CA GLU A 153 29.03 17.56 36.38
C GLU A 153 27.86 17.74 35.40
N TYR A 154 27.16 16.64 35.15
CA TYR A 154 26.03 16.56 34.22
C TYR A 154 24.87 15.82 34.87
N GLU A 155 23.65 16.34 34.69
CA GLU A 155 22.40 15.64 35.05
C GLU A 155 21.95 14.79 33.86
N VAL A 156 21.89 13.47 34.04
CA VAL A 156 21.44 12.50 33.03
C VAL A 156 20.04 12.01 33.43
N TYR A 157 19.04 12.38 32.65
CA TYR A 157 17.63 12.05 32.91
C TYR A 157 17.26 10.68 32.35
N LYS A 158 16.26 10.04 32.96
CA LYS A 158 15.79 8.70 32.57
C LYS A 158 15.23 8.62 31.15
N ASN A 159 14.61 9.70 30.66
CA ASN A 159 14.11 9.80 29.29
C ASN A 159 15.21 10.06 28.25
N GLY A 160 16.46 10.26 28.69
CA GLY A 160 17.62 10.49 27.85
C GLY A 160 18.01 11.96 27.60
N ARG A 161 17.38 12.91 28.30
CA ARG A 161 17.86 14.31 28.31
C ARG A 161 19.14 14.46 29.14
N LEU A 162 19.98 15.41 28.72
CA LEU A 162 21.26 15.69 29.36
C LEU A 162 21.41 17.19 29.62
N TYR A 163 21.64 17.57 30.87
CA TYR A 163 21.90 18.96 31.27
C TYR A 163 23.29 19.11 31.86
N SER A 164 24.04 20.10 31.40
CA SER A 164 25.28 20.53 32.05
C SER A 164 24.97 21.38 33.27
N LEU A 165 25.59 21.08 34.41
CA LEU A 165 25.47 21.89 35.63
C LEU A 165 26.31 23.17 35.52
N PRO A 166 25.93 24.23 36.27
CA PRO A 166 26.68 25.47 36.23
C PRO A 166 28.09 25.27 36.78
N PHE A 167 29.08 25.77 36.05
CA PHE A 167 30.48 25.67 36.45
C PHE A 167 31.24 26.96 36.16
N THR A 168 32.28 27.21 36.94
CA THR A 168 33.18 28.36 36.74
C THR A 168 34.52 27.85 36.22
N TYR A 169 34.93 28.34 35.06
CA TYR A 169 36.24 28.07 34.48
C TYR A 169 37.16 29.26 34.72
N VAL A 170 38.33 29.02 35.29
CA VAL A 170 39.39 30.03 35.43
C VAL A 170 40.46 29.73 34.39
N ASP A 171 40.74 30.70 33.52
CA ASP A 171 41.76 30.58 32.48
C ASP A 171 43.18 30.74 33.05
N THR A 172 44.22 30.36 32.29
CA THR A 172 45.64 30.46 32.71
C THR A 172 46.08 31.89 33.05
N LEU A 173 45.33 32.88 32.56
CA LEU A 173 45.51 34.32 32.82
C LEU A 173 44.66 34.85 33.99
N GLY A 174 44.04 33.98 34.79
CA GLY A 174 43.26 34.33 35.99
C GLY A 174 41.85 34.88 35.72
N ARG A 175 41.37 34.84 34.48
CA ARG A 175 40.02 35.30 34.11
C ARG A 175 38.99 34.20 34.39
N SER A 176 37.97 34.48 35.19
CA SER A 176 36.86 33.57 35.45
C SER A 176 35.73 33.75 34.44
N ARG A 177 35.14 32.63 33.99
CA ARG A 177 33.91 32.58 33.20
C ARG A 177 32.94 31.60 33.85
N THR A 178 31.74 32.07 34.14
CA THR A 178 30.67 31.24 34.69
C THR A 178 29.73 30.80 33.58
N PHE A 179 29.45 29.50 33.51
CA PHE A 179 28.51 28.92 32.57
C PHE A 179 27.23 28.52 33.33
N PRO A 180 26.03 28.92 32.87
CA PRO A 180 24.78 28.52 33.51
C PRO A 180 24.41 27.08 33.15
N LYS A 181 23.40 26.53 33.83
CA LYS A 181 22.79 25.25 33.49
C LYS A 181 22.26 25.29 32.05
N ARG A 182 22.62 24.32 31.22
CA ARG A 182 22.19 24.25 29.81
C ARG A 182 21.96 22.81 29.37
N GLU A 183 20.91 22.61 28.57
CA GLU A 183 20.69 21.36 27.85
C GLU A 183 21.82 21.11 26.83
N VAL A 184 22.28 19.87 26.74
CA VAL A 184 23.33 19.45 25.80
C VAL A 184 22.66 18.94 24.54
N SER A 185 22.93 19.59 23.40
CA SER A 185 22.43 19.15 22.09
C SER A 185 23.32 18.04 21.51
N PRO A 186 22.81 16.82 21.31
CA PRO A 186 23.57 15.74 20.69
C PRO A 186 23.65 15.92 19.17
N SER A 187 24.60 15.24 18.55
CA SER A 187 24.83 15.25 17.10
C SER A 187 24.75 13.84 16.51
N VAL A 188 24.31 13.70 15.26
CA VAL A 188 24.16 12.38 14.62
C VAL A 188 25.49 11.95 13.99
N THR A 189 25.92 10.73 14.28
CA THR A 189 27.08 10.08 13.66
C THR A 189 26.72 9.51 12.28
N LYS A 190 27.73 9.21 11.44
CA LYS A 190 27.52 8.54 10.14
C LYS A 190 26.74 7.21 10.23
N ASN A 191 26.80 6.55 11.38
CA ASN A 191 26.14 5.26 11.64
C ASN A 191 24.73 5.41 12.25
N GLY A 192 24.22 6.64 12.36
CA GLY A 192 22.87 6.96 12.84
C GLY A 192 22.69 6.96 14.36
N TYR A 193 23.78 6.94 15.13
CA TYR A 193 23.73 7.06 16.60
C TYR A 193 23.98 8.52 17.03
N TRP A 194 23.34 8.93 18.12
CA TRP A 194 23.55 10.24 18.74
C TRP A 194 24.82 10.26 19.60
N GLU A 195 25.71 11.22 19.32
CA GLU A 195 26.95 11.49 20.05
C GLU A 195 26.85 12.83 20.79
N VAL A 196 27.33 12.86 22.04
CA VAL A 196 27.50 14.05 22.86
C VAL A 196 28.97 14.25 23.20
N ASN A 197 29.40 15.52 23.25
CA ASN A 197 30.70 15.88 23.80
C ASN A 197 30.50 16.46 25.20
N ILE A 198 31.01 15.75 26.20
CA ILE A 198 30.96 16.15 27.62
C ILE A 198 32.36 16.53 28.08
N GLY A 199 32.50 17.58 28.88
CA GLY A 199 33.81 18.08 29.31
C GLY A 199 34.37 19.25 28.49
N GLY A 200 33.71 19.68 27.41
CA GLY A 200 34.09 20.87 26.63
C GLY A 200 35.06 20.57 25.49
N ARG A 201 35.96 21.53 25.16
CA ARG A 201 36.83 21.43 23.96
C ARG A 201 37.77 20.21 24.00
N ASN A 202 38.26 19.85 25.19
CA ASN A 202 39.08 18.66 25.43
C ASN A 202 38.27 17.58 26.19
N GLY A 203 36.96 17.57 25.97
CA GLY A 203 36.02 16.65 26.59
C GLY A 203 36.05 15.25 25.99
N GLU A 204 35.41 14.32 26.70
CA GLU A 204 35.17 12.96 26.23
C GLU A 204 33.97 12.92 25.28
N LYS A 205 34.09 12.12 24.24
CA LYS A 205 32.99 11.85 23.31
C LYS A 205 32.25 10.59 23.74
N TRP A 206 30.95 10.72 23.91
CA TRP A 206 30.09 9.62 24.34
C TRP A 206 28.95 9.42 23.35
N LEU A 207 28.64 8.16 23.04
CA LEU A 207 27.35 7.84 22.44
C LEU A 207 26.28 8.01 23.52
N LEU A 208 25.19 8.69 23.18
CA LEU A 208 24.15 9.07 24.14
C LEU A 208 23.56 7.85 24.87
N HIS A 209 23.22 6.79 24.14
CA HIS A 209 22.73 5.54 24.73
C HIS A 209 23.76 4.88 25.68
N ARG A 210 25.07 4.98 25.37
CA ARG A 210 26.15 4.45 26.24
C ARG A 210 26.26 5.22 27.54
N LEU A 211 26.19 6.55 27.47
CA LEU A 211 26.23 7.40 28.66
C LEU A 211 25.04 7.11 29.57
N ILE A 212 23.83 7.03 29.00
CA ILE A 212 22.60 6.78 29.76
C ILE A 212 22.64 5.40 30.42
N ALA A 213 22.97 4.36 29.66
CA ALA A 213 23.05 3.00 30.19
C ALA A 213 24.13 2.87 31.27
N ASN A 214 25.30 3.51 31.10
CA ASN A 214 26.36 3.48 32.09
C ASN A 214 25.94 4.11 33.44
N VAL A 215 25.10 5.14 33.39
CA VAL A 215 24.63 5.86 34.59
C VAL A 215 23.45 5.14 35.26
N TRP A 216 22.55 4.57 34.45
CA TRP A 216 21.25 4.09 34.93
C TRP A 216 21.15 2.57 35.09
N LEU A 217 21.86 1.80 34.27
CA LEU A 217 21.74 0.34 34.21
C LEU A 217 22.99 -0.32 34.81
N ASP A 218 22.77 -1.22 35.75
CA ASP A 218 23.83 -2.09 36.26
C ASP A 218 24.28 -3.06 35.16
N ASN A 219 25.59 -3.29 35.07
CA ASN A 219 26.19 -4.23 34.11
C ASN A 219 26.85 -5.41 34.84
N PRO A 220 26.07 -6.30 35.48
CA PRO A 220 26.62 -7.40 36.29
C PRO A 220 27.42 -8.41 35.44
N ASN A 221 27.09 -8.54 34.16
CA ASN A 221 27.71 -9.50 33.23
C ASN A 221 28.91 -8.90 32.46
N ASN A 222 29.29 -7.65 32.75
CA ASN A 222 30.36 -6.91 32.08
C ASN A 222 30.28 -6.94 30.54
N CYS A 223 29.06 -6.83 30.00
CA CYS A 223 28.79 -6.80 28.57
C CYS A 223 29.34 -5.50 27.95
N GLU A 224 29.93 -5.58 26.76
CA GLU A 224 30.55 -4.42 26.10
C GLU A 224 29.58 -3.60 25.22
N THR A 225 28.42 -4.16 24.88
CA THR A 225 27.48 -3.59 23.90
C THR A 225 26.13 -3.30 24.52
N ILE A 226 25.47 -2.25 24.04
CA ILE A 226 24.10 -1.89 24.42
C ILE A 226 23.22 -2.02 23.19
N ASP A 227 22.07 -2.65 23.40
CA ASP A 227 21.03 -2.82 22.41
C ASP A 227 19.82 -1.94 22.72
N HIS A 228 19.13 -1.51 21.65
CA HIS A 228 17.86 -0.78 21.72
C HIS A 228 16.74 -1.80 21.55
N ILE A 229 15.94 -2.03 22.59
CA ILE A 229 14.90 -3.08 22.61
C ILE A 229 13.90 -2.88 21.47
N ASP A 230 13.49 -1.63 21.21
CA ASP A 230 12.58 -1.26 20.11
C ASP A 230 13.25 -1.12 18.73
N CYS A 231 14.57 -1.37 18.64
CA CYS A 231 15.38 -1.19 17.45
C CYS A 231 15.31 0.22 16.83
N ASN A 232 15.03 1.25 17.64
CA ASN A 232 14.97 2.66 17.26
C ASN A 232 16.10 3.45 17.93
N LYS A 233 17.09 3.84 17.14
CA LYS A 233 18.29 4.60 17.60
C LYS A 233 17.98 6.01 18.10
N ASN A 234 16.78 6.53 17.79
CA ASN A 234 16.33 7.84 18.28
C ASN A 234 15.72 7.79 19.68
N ASN A 235 15.34 6.60 20.16
CA ASN A 235 14.75 6.40 21.49
C ASN A 235 15.83 5.95 22.49
N ASN A 236 16.39 6.89 23.25
CA ASN A 236 17.48 6.61 24.17
C ASN A 236 17.03 6.54 25.64
N CYS A 237 15.74 6.31 25.93
CA CYS A 237 15.29 6.18 27.31
C CYS A 237 15.87 4.92 27.97
N VAL A 238 16.05 4.96 29.29
CA VAL A 238 16.66 3.87 30.06
C VAL A 238 15.93 2.55 29.87
N GLU A 239 14.60 2.57 29.85
CA GLU A 239 13.77 1.36 29.69
C GLU A 239 13.92 0.70 28.32
N ASN A 240 14.40 1.45 27.31
CA ASN A 240 14.62 0.94 25.96
C ASN A 240 16.06 0.45 25.74
N LEU A 241 16.93 0.57 26.74
CA LEU A 241 18.34 0.19 26.65
C LEU A 241 18.62 -1.04 27.52
N GLN A 242 19.47 -1.93 27.02
CA GLN A 242 19.92 -3.10 27.77
C GLN A 242 21.36 -3.48 27.41
N TRP A 243 22.11 -3.97 28.40
CA TRP A 243 23.44 -4.52 28.20
C TRP A 243 23.35 -5.93 27.59
N VAL A 244 24.00 -6.14 26.44
CA VAL A 244 24.00 -7.43 25.73
C VAL A 244 25.41 -7.81 25.30
N THR A 245 25.66 -9.12 25.17
CA THR A 245 26.92 -9.58 24.57
C THR A 245 26.95 -9.27 23.08
N ARG A 246 28.14 -9.20 22.49
CA ARG A 246 28.29 -8.95 21.05
C ARG A 246 27.58 -10.02 20.21
N GLU A 247 27.65 -11.28 20.63
CA GLU A 247 27.00 -12.40 19.94
C GLU A 247 25.48 -12.31 20.01
N GLU A 248 24.92 -12.00 21.19
CA GLU A 248 23.49 -11.79 21.35
C GLU A 248 23.00 -10.57 20.58
N ASN A 249 23.78 -9.49 20.54
CA ASN A 249 23.44 -8.30 19.77
C ASN A 249 23.38 -8.64 18.27
N ILE A 250 24.37 -9.38 17.75
CA ILE A 250 24.37 -9.81 16.35
C ILE A 250 23.20 -10.76 16.07
N LYS A 251 22.89 -11.68 17.00
CA LYS A 251 21.77 -12.61 16.84
C LYS A 251 20.43 -11.89 16.87
N ARG A 252 20.22 -10.95 17.80
CA ARG A 252 19.01 -10.11 17.88
C ARG A 252 18.92 -9.16 16.70
N GLU A 253 20.03 -8.56 16.27
CA GLU A 253 20.07 -7.74 15.07
C GLU A 253 19.76 -8.59 13.83
N PHE A 254 20.24 -9.83 13.77
CA PHE A 254 19.94 -10.79 12.71
C PHE A 254 18.46 -11.22 12.75
N ASP A 255 17.91 -11.57 13.91
CA ASP A 255 16.50 -11.96 14.07
C ASP A 255 15.56 -10.77 13.81
N ASN A 256 15.90 -9.57 14.27
CA ASN A 256 15.17 -8.33 13.98
C ASN A 256 15.37 -7.87 12.53
N CYS A 257 16.55 -8.09 11.94
CA CYS A 257 16.79 -7.92 10.51
C CYS A 257 16.04 -8.97 9.70
N LEU A 258 15.89 -10.21 10.17
CA LEU A 258 15.07 -11.22 9.51
C LEU A 258 13.59 -10.84 9.64
N MET A 259 13.12 -10.35 10.78
CA MET A 259 11.75 -9.82 10.91
C MET A 259 11.51 -8.57 10.04
N ARG A 260 12.52 -7.71 9.84
CA ARG A 260 12.47 -6.52 8.95
C ARG A 260 12.73 -6.85 7.46
N ASN A 261 13.54 -7.87 7.15
CA ASN A 261 13.98 -8.27 5.80
C ASN A 261 13.26 -9.52 5.27
N ASN A 262 12.46 -10.21 6.07
CA ASN A 262 11.51 -11.22 5.59
C ASN A 262 10.23 -10.56 5.06
N SER A 263 10.30 -9.26 4.77
CA SER A 263 9.36 -8.62 3.87
C SER A 263 9.75 -9.01 2.45
N MET A 264 8.77 -9.52 1.69
CA MET A 264 8.86 -9.76 0.25
C MET A 264 9.48 -8.55 -0.50
N TYR A 265 9.36 -7.34 0.06
CA TYR A 265 9.99 -6.12 -0.42
C TYR A 265 11.54 -6.11 -0.37
N ALA A 266 12.16 -6.62 0.70
CA ALA A 266 13.64 -6.65 0.80
C ALA A 266 14.24 -7.64 -0.21
N ASN A 267 13.59 -8.79 -0.39
CA ASN A 267 13.92 -9.76 -1.43
C ASN A 267 13.80 -9.13 -2.83
N TYR A 268 12.71 -8.39 -3.08
CA TYR A 268 12.54 -7.62 -4.30
C TYR A 268 13.66 -6.60 -4.52
N LEU A 269 14.07 -5.83 -3.50
CA LEU A 269 15.16 -4.85 -3.62
C LEU A 269 16.51 -5.50 -3.92
N ASN A 270 16.82 -6.62 -3.28
CA ASN A 270 18.05 -7.37 -3.54
C ASN A 270 18.04 -7.94 -4.97
N TRP A 271 16.92 -8.51 -5.41
CA TRP A 271 16.72 -8.96 -6.78
C TRP A 271 16.81 -7.79 -7.78
N LYS A 272 16.29 -6.61 -7.46
CA LYS A 272 16.40 -5.41 -8.31
C LYS A 272 17.84 -4.92 -8.42
N LYS A 273 18.62 -4.95 -7.32
CA LYS A 273 20.05 -4.59 -7.32
C LYS A 273 20.89 -5.55 -8.14
N SER A 274 20.65 -6.85 -8.04
CA SER A 274 21.28 -7.84 -8.93
C SER A 274 20.76 -7.72 -10.38
N SER A 275 19.57 -7.12 -10.55
CA SER A 275 18.97 -6.78 -11.84
C SER A 275 19.31 -5.39 -12.39
N LYS A 276 20.39 -4.75 -11.94
CA LYS A 276 20.91 -3.50 -12.54
C LYS A 276 21.25 -3.58 -14.04
N ILE A 277 21.19 -4.76 -14.64
CA ILE A 277 21.18 -4.93 -16.10
C ILE A 277 19.72 -4.87 -16.56
N ASP A 278 19.45 -3.95 -17.48
CA ASP A 278 18.17 -3.79 -18.18
C ASP A 278 17.52 -5.14 -18.51
N LEU A 279 16.22 -5.29 -18.23
CA LEU A 279 15.47 -6.53 -18.43
C LEU A 279 15.56 -7.01 -19.88
N LEU A 280 15.58 -6.08 -20.84
CA LEU A 280 15.75 -6.38 -22.26
C LEU A 280 17.16 -6.91 -22.54
N LYS A 281 18.20 -6.25 -22.01
CA LYS A 281 19.58 -6.74 -22.07
C LYS A 281 19.73 -8.13 -21.46
N LYS A 282 19.09 -8.41 -20.32
CA LYS A 282 19.11 -9.75 -19.69
C LYS A 282 18.47 -10.81 -20.60
N LYS A 283 17.32 -10.51 -21.20
CA LYS A 283 16.65 -11.44 -22.13
C LYS A 283 17.54 -11.72 -23.35
N GLN A 284 18.12 -10.68 -23.94
CA GLN A 284 19.07 -10.80 -25.04
C GLN A 284 20.31 -11.62 -24.67
N ILE A 285 20.91 -11.39 -23.49
CA ILE A 285 22.05 -12.18 -22.99
C ILE A 285 21.68 -13.67 -22.86
N ARG A 286 20.47 -13.99 -22.39
CA ARG A 286 20.00 -15.38 -22.28
C ARG A 286 19.71 -16.01 -23.64
N ASP A 287 19.12 -15.26 -24.56
CA ASP A 287 18.86 -15.76 -25.91
C ASP A 287 20.16 -15.98 -26.68
N LEU A 288 21.14 -15.10 -26.52
CA LEU A 288 22.52 -15.28 -27.03
C LEU A 288 23.27 -16.40 -26.30
N GLY A 289 22.99 -16.65 -25.02
CA GLY A 289 23.57 -17.76 -24.28
C GLY A 289 23.05 -19.14 -24.72
N LYS A 290 21.90 -19.19 -25.41
CA LYS A 290 21.40 -20.42 -26.07
C LYS A 290 22.07 -20.67 -27.42
N THR A 291 22.70 -19.65 -28.00
CA THR A 291 23.52 -19.82 -29.21
C THR A 291 24.94 -20.23 -28.80
N ASN A 292 25.73 -20.74 -29.75
CA ASN A 292 27.09 -21.23 -29.47
C ASN A 292 28.13 -20.11 -29.32
N MET A 293 27.73 -18.94 -28.79
CA MET A 293 28.59 -17.77 -28.59
C MET A 293 29.31 -17.85 -27.24
N LEU A 294 30.55 -17.36 -27.19
CA LEU A 294 31.31 -17.32 -25.94
C LEU A 294 30.79 -16.20 -25.02
N GLN A 295 30.89 -16.41 -23.71
CA GLN A 295 30.47 -15.41 -22.71
C GLN A 295 31.23 -14.08 -22.85
N SER A 296 32.48 -14.11 -23.32
CA SER A 296 33.27 -12.91 -23.64
C SER A 296 32.66 -12.11 -24.79
N ASP A 297 32.15 -12.79 -25.81
CA ASP A 297 31.62 -12.16 -27.01
C ASP A 297 30.24 -11.55 -26.72
N ILE A 298 29.44 -12.24 -25.90
CA ILE A 298 28.16 -11.73 -25.38
C ILE A 298 28.39 -10.49 -24.51
N ALA A 299 29.43 -10.51 -23.66
CA ALA A 299 29.79 -9.38 -22.80
C ALA A 299 30.16 -8.13 -23.63
N ASN A 300 30.99 -8.31 -24.66
CA ASN A 300 31.39 -7.24 -25.56
C ASN A 300 30.22 -6.71 -26.40
N LEU A 301 29.35 -7.58 -26.90
CA LEU A 301 28.20 -7.19 -27.73
C LEU A 301 27.17 -6.35 -26.93
N MET A 302 27.03 -6.63 -25.63
CA MET A 302 26.00 -6.04 -24.77
C MET A 302 26.50 -4.88 -23.89
N ASP A 303 27.80 -4.56 -23.98
CA ASP A 303 28.52 -3.59 -23.15
C ASP A 303 28.33 -3.86 -21.64
N VAL A 304 28.67 -5.09 -21.23
CA VAL A 304 28.59 -5.56 -19.84
C VAL A 304 29.82 -6.39 -19.48
N SER A 305 30.10 -6.55 -18.20
CA SER A 305 31.22 -7.41 -17.76
C SER A 305 30.91 -8.90 -17.96
N GLN A 306 31.93 -9.71 -18.27
CA GLN A 306 31.79 -11.17 -18.39
C GLN A 306 31.24 -11.81 -17.10
N SER A 307 31.63 -11.30 -15.92
CA SER A 307 31.11 -11.75 -14.64
C SER A 307 29.59 -11.56 -14.53
N GLN A 308 29.06 -10.45 -15.06
CA GLN A 308 27.63 -10.21 -15.11
C GLN A 308 26.91 -11.19 -16.06
N VAL A 309 27.48 -11.48 -17.22
CA VAL A 309 26.95 -12.49 -18.16
C VAL A 309 26.91 -13.86 -17.49
N SER A 310 27.99 -14.26 -16.82
CA SER A 310 28.08 -15.53 -16.10
C SER A 310 27.02 -15.64 -15.01
N VAL A 311 26.82 -14.59 -14.21
CA VAL A 311 25.74 -14.54 -13.21
C VAL A 311 24.38 -14.71 -13.87
N ILE A 312 24.06 -13.97 -14.95
CA ILE A 312 22.77 -14.04 -15.65
C ILE A 312 22.50 -15.43 -16.25
N LEU A 313 23.51 -16.10 -16.80
CA LEU A 313 23.39 -17.43 -17.38
C LEU A 313 23.32 -18.55 -16.33
N ARG A 314 23.94 -18.36 -15.16
CA ARG A 314 23.85 -19.28 -14.01
C ARG A 314 22.57 -19.06 -13.18
N ASP A 315 21.97 -17.88 -13.25
CA ASP A 315 20.70 -17.48 -12.60
C ASP A 315 19.47 -18.27 -13.11
N VAL A 316 19.66 -19.28 -13.97
CA VAL A 316 18.61 -20.24 -14.33
C VAL A 316 18.23 -21.10 -13.11
N ASP A 317 19.20 -21.39 -12.22
CA ASP A 317 19.00 -22.20 -11.01
C ASP A 317 18.66 -21.37 -9.77
N ASN A 318 18.91 -20.05 -9.80
CA ASN A 318 18.54 -19.12 -8.72
C ASN A 318 17.14 -18.55 -8.95
N THR A 319 16.20 -19.44 -9.30
CA THR A 319 14.79 -19.11 -9.35
C THR A 319 14.32 -18.85 -7.93
N SER A 320 14.46 -17.61 -7.47
CA SER A 320 13.52 -17.09 -6.48
C SER A 320 12.14 -17.51 -6.97
N GLU A 321 11.43 -18.30 -6.17
CA GLU A 321 10.04 -18.70 -6.40
C GLU A 321 9.17 -17.49 -6.86
N ASN A 322 9.60 -16.29 -6.45
CA ASN A 322 8.96 -15.01 -6.71
C ASN A 322 9.52 -14.23 -7.91
N ARG A 323 10.28 -14.85 -8.82
CA ARG A 323 10.89 -14.15 -9.96
C ARG A 323 9.85 -13.45 -10.84
N GLN A 324 8.78 -14.15 -11.23
CA GLN A 324 7.70 -13.56 -12.05
C GLN A 324 7.06 -12.38 -11.33
N LEU A 325 6.79 -12.55 -10.02
CA LEU A 325 6.25 -11.49 -9.16
C LEU A 325 7.18 -10.25 -9.13
N PHE A 326 8.50 -10.44 -9.03
CA PHE A 326 9.45 -9.33 -9.00
C PHE A 326 9.61 -8.64 -10.36
N GLU A 327 9.55 -9.37 -11.47
CA GLU A 327 9.51 -8.80 -12.82
C GLU A 327 8.24 -7.94 -13.02
N GLU A 328 7.08 -8.40 -12.53
CA GLU A 328 5.84 -7.63 -12.51
C GLU A 328 5.96 -6.37 -11.65
N CYS A 329 6.48 -6.48 -10.42
CA CYS A 329 6.70 -5.33 -9.53
C CYS A 329 7.60 -4.26 -10.16
N LEU A 330 8.67 -4.66 -10.85
CA LEU A 330 9.58 -3.72 -11.52
C LEU A 330 8.91 -3.01 -12.70
N THR A 331 8.06 -3.71 -13.44
CA THR A 331 7.28 -3.12 -14.55
C THR A 331 6.35 -2.02 -14.00
N TRP A 332 5.61 -2.34 -12.95
CA TRP A 332 4.72 -1.38 -12.27
C TRP A 332 5.48 -0.21 -11.66
N GLU A 333 6.59 -0.45 -10.96
CA GLU A 333 7.39 0.64 -10.38
C GLU A 333 7.90 1.62 -11.46
N THR A 334 8.33 1.09 -12.61
CA THR A 334 8.82 1.91 -13.73
C THR A 334 7.70 2.75 -14.34
N LEU A 335 6.52 2.16 -14.54
CA LEU A 335 5.34 2.87 -15.04
C LEU A 335 4.92 3.98 -14.06
N LEU A 336 4.80 3.66 -12.77
CA LEU A 336 4.42 4.62 -11.73
C LEU A 336 5.43 5.77 -11.62
N ALA A 337 6.74 5.48 -11.71
CA ALA A 337 7.76 6.51 -11.72
C ALA A 337 7.61 7.45 -12.93
N SER A 338 7.38 6.89 -14.12
CA SER A 338 7.19 7.66 -15.35
C SER A 338 5.94 8.55 -15.31
N LEU A 339 4.81 8.00 -14.84
CA LEU A 339 3.55 8.75 -14.70
C LEU A 339 3.68 9.88 -13.68
N ASN A 340 4.36 9.64 -12.56
CA ASN A 340 4.56 10.66 -11.51
C ASN A 340 5.56 11.74 -11.93
N ASP A 341 6.63 11.41 -12.68
CA ASP A 341 7.54 12.41 -13.26
C ASP A 341 6.81 13.34 -14.24
N LEU A 342 5.98 12.80 -15.13
CA LEU A 342 5.12 13.60 -16.01
C LEU A 342 4.12 14.45 -15.22
N ARG A 343 3.56 13.91 -14.13
CA ARG A 343 2.66 14.64 -13.24
C ARG A 343 3.35 15.82 -12.59
N GLU A 344 4.55 15.66 -12.05
CA GLU A 344 5.33 16.74 -11.44
C GLU A 344 5.64 17.84 -12.46
N LYS A 345 6.11 17.45 -13.65
CA LYS A 345 6.31 18.39 -14.77
C LYS A 345 5.04 19.15 -15.14
N TYR A 346 3.89 18.47 -15.18
CA TYR A 346 2.60 19.12 -15.40
C TYR A 346 2.24 20.07 -14.27
N LEU A 347 2.45 19.69 -13.01
CA LEU A 347 2.10 20.53 -11.86
C LEU A 347 2.94 21.81 -11.82
N ASP A 348 4.21 21.74 -12.21
CA ASP A 348 5.13 22.87 -12.26
C ASP A 348 4.87 23.79 -13.46
N THR A 349 4.72 23.22 -14.66
CA THR A 349 4.62 24.00 -15.91
C THR A 349 3.19 24.37 -16.30
N LYS A 350 2.19 23.59 -15.84
CA LYS A 350 0.80 23.57 -16.35
C LYS A 350 0.68 23.32 -17.85
N ASP A 351 1.72 22.78 -18.50
CA ASP A 351 1.69 22.47 -19.93
C ASP A 351 0.83 21.23 -20.22
N TYR A 352 -0.22 21.43 -21.02
CA TYR A 352 -1.17 20.40 -21.39
C TYR A 352 -0.56 19.26 -22.23
N PHE A 353 0.65 19.44 -22.77
CA PHE A 353 1.44 18.35 -23.36
C PHE A 353 1.66 17.21 -22.36
N TYR A 354 2.20 17.49 -21.16
CA TYR A 354 2.46 16.47 -20.15
C TYR A 354 1.16 15.79 -19.69
N PHE A 355 0.07 16.56 -19.57
CA PHE A 355 -1.23 16.01 -19.24
C PHE A 355 -1.74 15.00 -20.29
N LYS A 356 -1.57 15.32 -21.59
CA LYS A 356 -1.91 14.41 -22.69
C LYS A 356 -1.00 13.17 -22.70
N GLU A 357 0.28 13.30 -22.39
CA GLU A 357 1.20 12.15 -22.29
C GLU A 357 0.79 11.18 -21.18
N ILE A 358 0.44 11.69 -20.00
CA ILE A 358 -0.10 10.85 -18.92
C ILE A 358 -1.30 10.05 -19.43
N ARG A 359 -2.22 10.71 -20.14
CA ARG A 359 -3.39 10.03 -20.72
C ARG A 359 -3.06 8.93 -21.72
N ARG A 360 -2.03 9.12 -22.53
CA ARG A 360 -1.58 8.14 -23.52
C ARG A 360 -0.93 6.93 -22.87
N LEU A 361 -0.23 7.14 -21.76
CA LEU A 361 0.51 6.09 -21.05
C LEU A 361 -0.34 5.31 -20.03
N LEU A 362 -1.50 5.81 -19.63
CA LEU A 362 -2.36 5.11 -18.67
C LEU A 362 -2.82 3.75 -19.23
N PRO A 363 -2.50 2.63 -18.55
CA PRO A 363 -2.99 1.32 -18.96
C PRO A 363 -4.50 1.20 -18.74
N SER A 364 -5.13 0.26 -19.45
CA SER A 364 -6.55 -0.06 -19.32
C SER A 364 -6.94 -0.62 -17.96
N SER A 365 -5.96 -1.05 -17.16
CA SER A 365 -6.14 -1.48 -15.77
C SER A 365 -6.39 -0.33 -14.79
N TYR A 366 -6.22 0.94 -15.20
CA TYR A 366 -6.51 2.09 -14.34
C TYR A 366 -7.98 2.09 -13.89
N LEU A 367 -8.20 2.28 -12.59
CA LEU A 367 -9.50 2.21 -11.96
C LEU A 367 -10.26 3.54 -12.11
N TYR A 368 -11.46 3.47 -12.68
CA TYR A 368 -12.36 4.61 -12.80
C TYR A 368 -13.58 4.41 -11.92
N LYS A 369 -13.94 5.45 -11.16
CA LYS A 369 -15.21 5.52 -10.45
C LYS A 369 -16.30 6.12 -11.36
N SER A 370 -17.45 5.47 -11.41
CA SER A 370 -18.60 5.93 -12.19
C SER A 370 -19.91 5.50 -11.56
N THR A 371 -20.87 6.40 -11.51
CA THR A 371 -22.25 6.08 -11.12
C THR A 371 -23.00 5.59 -12.35
N ILE A 372 -23.57 4.39 -12.25
CA ILE A 372 -24.28 3.73 -13.35
C ILE A 372 -25.68 3.38 -12.87
N THR A 373 -26.66 3.63 -13.74
CA THR A 373 -28.05 3.23 -13.51
C THR A 373 -28.41 2.11 -14.48
N MET A 374 -28.83 0.97 -13.94
CA MET A 374 -29.28 -0.21 -14.69
C MET A 374 -30.66 -0.67 -14.24
N ASN A 375 -31.18 -1.73 -14.84
CA ASN A 375 -32.41 -2.37 -14.39
C ASN A 375 -32.20 -3.86 -14.12
N TYR A 376 -33.12 -4.49 -13.41
CA TYR A 376 -33.01 -5.91 -13.04
C TYR A 376 -32.92 -6.84 -14.26
N GLU A 377 -33.57 -6.49 -15.38
CA GLU A 377 -33.47 -7.30 -16.59
C GLU A 377 -32.05 -7.23 -17.19
N ASN A 378 -31.42 -6.06 -17.20
CA ASN A 378 -30.06 -5.87 -17.66
C ASN A 378 -29.09 -6.68 -16.80
N ILE A 379 -29.24 -6.65 -15.47
CA ILE A 379 -28.41 -7.43 -14.54
C ILE A 379 -28.56 -8.92 -14.80
N ARG A 380 -29.80 -9.39 -14.95
CA ARG A 380 -30.08 -10.79 -15.28
C ARG A 380 -29.42 -11.19 -16.60
N ASN A 381 -29.59 -10.40 -17.66
CA ASN A 381 -29.00 -10.68 -18.96
C ASN A 381 -27.46 -10.68 -18.90
N MET A 382 -26.86 -9.73 -18.18
CA MET A 382 -25.43 -9.68 -17.93
C MET A 382 -24.93 -10.94 -17.21
N TYR A 383 -25.60 -11.36 -16.14
CA TYR A 383 -25.25 -12.59 -15.43
C TYR A 383 -25.20 -13.81 -16.36
N PHE A 384 -26.26 -14.06 -17.14
CA PHE A 384 -26.30 -15.25 -18.00
C PHE A 384 -25.22 -15.22 -19.09
N GLN A 385 -24.83 -14.04 -19.56
CA GLN A 385 -23.76 -13.89 -20.54
C GLN A 385 -22.35 -13.93 -19.92
N ARG A 386 -22.20 -13.57 -18.64
CA ARG A 386 -20.91 -13.29 -18.00
C ARG A 386 -20.52 -14.27 -16.89
N LYS A 387 -21.40 -15.18 -16.47
CA LYS A 387 -21.12 -16.16 -15.41
C LYS A 387 -19.91 -17.06 -15.65
N ASN A 388 -19.65 -17.40 -16.91
CA ASN A 388 -18.50 -18.22 -17.31
C ASN A 388 -17.39 -17.38 -17.96
N HIS A 389 -17.36 -16.08 -17.69
CA HIS A 389 -16.41 -15.16 -18.31
C HIS A 389 -14.99 -15.36 -17.75
N LYS A 390 -13.98 -15.17 -18.61
CA LYS A 390 -12.56 -15.32 -18.24
C LYS A 390 -12.11 -14.25 -17.23
N LEU A 391 -12.65 -13.04 -17.34
CA LEU A 391 -12.37 -11.95 -16.41
C LEU A 391 -13.13 -12.17 -15.10
N THR A 392 -12.39 -12.17 -13.98
CA THR A 392 -12.93 -12.42 -12.64
C THR A 392 -13.78 -11.26 -12.12
N GLU A 393 -13.58 -10.06 -12.68
CA GLU A 393 -14.43 -8.89 -12.48
C GLU A 393 -15.88 -9.21 -12.84
N TRP A 394 -16.07 -9.97 -13.91
CA TRP A 394 -17.38 -10.39 -14.39
C TRP A 394 -17.89 -11.66 -13.72
N SER A 395 -17.09 -12.73 -13.71
CA SER A 395 -17.55 -14.05 -13.26
C SER A 395 -17.59 -14.20 -11.73
N LYS A 396 -16.91 -13.32 -10.98
CA LYS A 396 -16.95 -13.30 -9.52
C LYS A 396 -17.49 -11.97 -9.01
N SER A 397 -16.72 -10.89 -9.15
CA SER A 397 -17.01 -9.61 -8.46
C SER A 397 -18.40 -9.06 -8.79
N PHE A 398 -18.78 -9.01 -10.07
CA PHE A 398 -20.10 -8.53 -10.50
C PHE A 398 -21.23 -9.43 -10.05
N ILE A 399 -21.05 -10.76 -10.07
CA ILE A 399 -22.09 -11.72 -9.69
C ILE A 399 -22.29 -11.71 -8.18
N ASP A 400 -21.21 -11.68 -7.41
CA ASP A 400 -21.25 -11.58 -5.97
C ASP A 400 -21.97 -10.29 -5.54
N TRP A 401 -21.68 -9.16 -6.20
CA TRP A 401 -22.45 -7.93 -6.00
C TRP A 401 -23.92 -8.08 -6.40
N ALA A 402 -24.22 -8.65 -7.56
CA ALA A 402 -25.59 -8.81 -8.03
C ALA A 402 -26.44 -9.69 -7.09
N ARG A 403 -25.82 -10.66 -6.39
CA ARG A 403 -26.47 -11.46 -5.34
C ARG A 403 -26.84 -10.66 -4.09
N THR A 404 -26.15 -9.56 -3.82
CA THR A 404 -26.50 -8.67 -2.67
C THR A 404 -27.74 -7.82 -2.91
N LEU A 405 -28.27 -7.77 -4.14
CA LEU A 405 -29.43 -6.95 -4.46
C LEU A 405 -30.72 -7.52 -3.81
N PRO A 406 -31.68 -6.66 -3.43
CA PRO A 406 -32.95 -7.12 -2.87
C PRO A 406 -33.66 -8.08 -3.83
N TYR A 407 -34.13 -9.22 -3.31
CA TYR A 407 -34.83 -10.26 -4.07
C TYR A 407 -34.06 -10.78 -5.30
N ALA A 408 -32.72 -10.74 -5.25
CA ALA A 408 -31.88 -11.18 -6.36
C ALA A 408 -32.03 -12.68 -6.63
N GLN A 409 -32.10 -13.50 -5.58
CA GLN A 409 -32.24 -14.95 -5.72
C GLN A 409 -33.53 -15.32 -6.46
N GLU A 410 -34.63 -14.67 -6.11
CA GLU A 410 -35.95 -14.98 -6.63
C GLU A 410 -36.19 -14.39 -8.03
N LEU A 411 -35.61 -13.23 -8.32
CA LEU A 411 -35.89 -12.48 -9.55
C LEU A 411 -34.76 -12.58 -10.60
N ILE A 412 -33.50 -12.69 -10.18
CA ILE A 412 -32.32 -12.70 -11.05
C ILE A 412 -31.75 -14.12 -11.17
N PHE A 413 -31.69 -14.89 -10.08
CA PHE A 413 -31.05 -16.22 -10.02
C PHE A 413 -31.99 -17.37 -9.65
N PRO A 414 -33.22 -17.48 -10.20
CA PRO A 414 -34.20 -18.48 -9.78
C PRO A 414 -33.80 -19.93 -10.09
N ASP A 415 -32.73 -20.12 -10.87
CA ASP A 415 -32.19 -21.42 -11.28
C ASP A 415 -30.97 -21.83 -10.45
N GLU A 416 -30.39 -20.93 -9.65
CA GLU A 416 -29.37 -21.31 -8.65
C GLU A 416 -30.12 -21.95 -7.47
N THR A 417 -29.79 -23.19 -7.13
CA THR A 417 -30.26 -23.79 -5.87
C THR A 417 -29.56 -23.09 -4.72
N GLU A 418 -30.30 -22.74 -3.67
CA GLU A 418 -29.74 -22.12 -2.45
C GLU A 418 -28.60 -23.00 -1.90
N ASN A 419 -27.36 -22.65 -2.22
CA ASN A 419 -26.23 -22.98 -1.37
C ASN A 419 -26.07 -21.77 -0.44
N ILE A 420 -26.94 -21.71 0.58
CA ILE A 420 -26.73 -20.87 1.76
C ILE A 420 -25.65 -21.54 2.62
#